data_AF-A0A218Q3F4-F1
#
_entry.id   AF-A0A218Q3F4-F1
#
_cell.length_a   1.000
_cell.length_b   1.000
_cell.length_c   1.000
_cell.angle_alpha   90.00
_cell.angle_beta   90.00
_cell.angle_gamma   90.00
#
_symmetry.space_group_name_H-M   'P 1'
#
loop_
_entity.id
_entity.type
_entity.pdbx_description
1 polymer ?
#
loop_
_entity_poly.entity_id
_entity_poly.type
_entity_poly.pdbx_seq_one_letter_code
_entity_poly.pdbx_strand_id
1 'polypeptide(L)' 'MNTLEIRQQIQEYVDKLSPEILLVAVDFLAYLADREDNDATEELLKINDFKADFAKAKKNVEEGKVISVERLKRKY' A
#
# COMPACT_ATOMS: atom_id res chain seq x y z
N MET A 1 10.51 -2.23 -18.86
CA MET A 1 11.26 -0.97 -18.70
C MET A 1 11.90 -0.94 -17.33
N ASN A 2 13.10 -0.40 -17.22
CA ASN A 2 13.73 -0.10 -15.93
C ASN A 2 13.17 1.23 -15.36
N THR A 3 13.46 1.51 -14.08
CA THR A 3 12.95 2.70 -13.39
C THR A 3 13.35 4.02 -14.08
N LEU A 4 14.53 4.05 -14.70
CA LEU A 4 15.04 5.24 -15.39
C LEU A 4 14.25 5.49 -16.69
N GLU A 5 13.99 4.44 -17.46
CA GLU A 5 13.15 4.49 -18.66
C GLU A 5 11.71 4.93 -18.35
N ILE A 6 11.15 4.47 -17.23
CA ILE A 6 9.79 4.87 -16.80
C ILE A 6 9.75 6.37 -16.46
N ARG A 7 10.71 6.86 -15.68
CA ARG A 7 10.79 8.28 -15.30
C ARG A 7 10.96 9.17 -16.53
N GLN A 8 11.79 8.75 -17.47
CA GLN A 8 12.01 9.50 -18.71
C GLN A 8 10.72 9.57 -19.55
N GLN A 9 10.00 8.46 -19.69
CA GLN A 9 8.74 8.46 -20.43
C GLN A 9 7.66 9.34 -19.77
N ILE A 10 7.59 9.37 -18.43
CA ILE A 10 6.70 10.28 -17.70
C ILE A 10 7.05 11.74 -18.01
N GLN A 11 8.34 12.10 -17.96
CA GLN A 11 8.79 13.47 -18.27
C GLN A 11 8.42 13.89 -19.69
N GLU A 12 8.59 12.99 -20.67
CA GLU A 12 8.21 13.27 -22.07
C GLU A 12 6.71 13.54 -22.25
N TYR A 13 5.85 12.97 -21.40
CA TYR A 13 4.43 13.30 -21.40
C TYR A 13 4.17 14.64 -20.70
N VAL A 14 4.78 14.86 -19.53
CA VAL A 14 4.69 16.12 -18.77
C VAL A 14 5.05 17.33 -19.64
N ASP A 15 6.13 17.23 -20.42
CA ASP A 15 6.59 18.33 -21.29
C ASP A 15 5.60 18.70 -22.42
N LYS A 16 4.63 17.82 -22.73
CA LYS A 16 3.61 18.02 -23.78
C LYS A 16 2.28 18.55 -23.26
N LEU A 17 2.09 18.61 -21.93
CA LEU A 17 0.82 19.01 -21.33
C LEU A 17 0.71 20.54 -21.23
N SER A 18 -0.53 21.04 -21.32
CA SER A 18 -0.80 22.44 -21.04
C SER A 18 -0.72 22.71 -19.54
N PRO A 19 -0.52 23.98 -19.11
CA PRO A 19 -0.47 24.35 -17.70
C PRO A 19 -1.67 23.86 -16.88
N GLU A 20 -2.88 23.90 -17.44
CA GLU A 20 -4.11 23.47 -16.76
C GLU A 20 -4.11 21.96 -16.51
N ILE A 21 -3.61 21.16 -17.47
CA ILE A 21 -3.53 19.71 -17.32
C ILE A 21 -2.36 19.33 -16.41
N LEU A 22 -1.28 20.12 -16.40
CA LEU A 22 -0.18 19.94 -15.44
C LEU A 22 -0.65 20.06 -13.99
N LEU A 23 -1.60 20.94 -13.69
CA LEU A 23 -2.19 21.01 -12.34
C LEU A 23 -2.87 19.70 -11.95
N VAL A 24 -3.66 19.13 -12.86
CA VAL A 24 -4.32 17.82 -12.63
C VAL A 24 -3.28 16.71 -12.47
N ALA A 25 -2.20 16.74 -13.26
CA ALA A 25 -1.13 15.76 -13.16
C ALA A 25 -0.38 15.86 -11.82
N VAL A 26 -0.14 17.07 -11.32
CA VAL A 26 0.46 17.30 -9.99
C VAL A 26 -0.43 16.74 -8.89
N ASP A 27 -1.73 17.02 -8.92
CA ASP A 27 -2.67 16.51 -7.92
C ASP A 27 -2.69 14.97 -7.90
N PHE A 28 -2.69 14.34 -9.08
CA PHE A 28 -2.70 12.89 -9.18
C PHE A 28 -1.38 12.25 -8.73
N LEU A 29 -0.24 12.84 -9.09
CA LEU A 29 1.07 12.36 -8.65
C LEU A 29 1.25 12.52 -7.13
N ALA A 30 0.77 13.61 -6.54
CA ALA A 30 0.74 13.80 -5.09
C ALA A 30 -0.10 12.73 -4.40
N TYR A 31 -1.30 12.45 -4.91
CA TYR A 31 -2.15 11.37 -4.41
C TYR A 31 -1.47 9.99 -4.48
N LEU A 32 -0.74 9.69 -5.56
CA LEU A 32 -0.02 8.43 -5.69
C LEU A 32 1.15 8.34 -4.70
N ALA A 33 1.90 9.42 -4.51
CA ALA A 33 3.00 9.48 -3.54
C ALA A 33 2.47 9.26 -2.11
N ASP A 34 1.36 9.91 -1.75
CA ASP A 34 0.72 9.76 -0.44
C ASP A 34 0.19 8.33 -0.22
N ARG A 35 -0.26 7.64 -1.29
CA ARG A 35 -0.76 6.27 -1.20
C ARG A 35 0.31 5.20 -1.23
N GLU A 36 1.42 5.42 -1.92
CA GLU A 36 2.59 4.53 -1.87
C GLU A 36 3.08 4.38 -0.41
N ASP A 37 2.99 5.45 0.39
CA ASP A 37 3.30 5.43 1.82
C ASP A 37 2.17 4.89 2.72
N ASN A 38 0.94 4.76 2.19
CA ASN A 38 -0.29 4.53 2.97
C ASN A 38 -1.06 3.27 2.52
N ASP A 39 -0.34 2.18 2.25
CA ASP A 39 -0.88 0.87 1.86
C ASP A 39 -1.71 0.17 2.98
N ALA A 40 -1.80 0.77 4.17
CA ALA A 40 -2.72 0.32 5.21
C ALA A 40 -4.03 1.11 5.12
N THR A 41 -5.15 0.41 4.98
CA THR A 41 -6.49 1.00 5.12
C THR A 41 -6.51 1.88 6.37
N GLU A 42 -6.86 3.17 6.23
CA GLU A 42 -6.85 4.15 7.34
C GLU A 42 -7.59 3.66 8.59
N GLU A 43 -8.56 2.77 8.40
CA GLU A 43 -9.30 2.06 9.44
C GLU A 43 -8.40 1.21 10.34
N LEU A 44 -7.40 0.50 9.78
CA LEU A 44 -6.43 -0.30 10.53
C LEU A 44 -5.48 0.57 11.34
N LEU A 45 -5.13 1.75 10.84
CA LEU A 45 -4.26 2.71 11.54
C LEU A 45 -4.96 3.36 12.74
N LYS A 46 -6.30 3.37 12.77
CA LYS A 46 -7.11 3.84 13.90
C LYS A 46 -7.24 2.82 15.03
N ILE A 47 -6.88 1.55 14.80
CA ILE A 47 -6.91 0.51 15.82
C ILE A 47 -5.66 0.67 16.70
N ASN A 48 -5.88 0.94 17.99
CA ASN A 48 -4.79 1.01 18.97
C ASN A 48 -3.94 -0.26 18.92
N ASP A 49 -2.61 -0.09 18.97
CA ASP A 49 -1.62 -1.16 18.98
C ASP A 49 -1.60 -2.09 17.75
N PHE A 50 -2.39 -1.81 16.70
CA PHE A 50 -2.50 -2.68 15.52
C PHE A 50 -1.14 -3.02 14.89
N LYS A 51 -0.26 -2.03 14.74
CA LYS A 51 1.07 -2.27 14.14
C LYS A 51 1.89 -3.27 14.96
N ALA A 52 1.84 -3.18 16.28
CA ALA A 52 2.55 -4.08 17.18
C ALA A 52 1.95 -5.49 17.16
N ASP A 53 0.62 -5.58 17.21
CA ASP A 53 -0.11 -6.85 17.16
C ASP A 53 0.07 -7.56 15.80
N PHE A 54 0.08 -6.81 14.71
CA PHE A 54 0.32 -7.33 13.36
C PHE A 54 1.74 -7.87 13.21
N ALA A 55 2.75 -7.15 13.70
CA ALA A 55 4.13 -7.61 13.69
C ALA A 55 4.29 -8.91 14.51
N LYS A 56 3.66 -8.98 15.69
CA LYS A 56 3.64 -10.19 16.53
C LYS A 56 2.93 -11.36 15.84
N ALA A 57 1.81 -11.10 15.16
CA ALA A 57 1.07 -12.12 14.43
C ALA A 57 1.89 -12.71 13.27
N LYS A 58 2.65 -11.89 12.52
CA LYS A 58 3.58 -12.39 11.49
C LYS A 58 4.60 -13.37 12.06
N LYS A 59 5.24 -13.01 13.18
CA LYS A 59 6.17 -13.90 13.88
C LYS A 59 5.52 -15.20 14.34
N ASN A 60 4.27 -15.15 14.83
CA ASN A 60 3.54 -16.36 15.20
C ASN A 60 3.31 -17.30 14.00
N VAL A 61 3.06 -16.76 12.81
CA VAL A 61 2.92 -17.57 11.57
C VAL A 61 4.24 -18.26 11.23
N GLU A 62 5.35 -17.52 11.25
CA GLU A 62 6.69 -18.07 11.01
C GLU A 62 7.07 -19.17 12.02
N GLU A 63 6.69 -18.99 13.29
CA GLU A 63 6.92 -19.96 14.36
C GLU A 63 5.91 -21.12 14.37
N GLY A 64 4.96 -21.17 13.42
CA GLY A 64 3.93 -22.20 13.35
C GLY A 64 2.88 -22.14 14.46
N LYS A 65 2.80 -21.02 15.19
CA LYS A 65 1.79 -20.74 16.22
C LYS A 65 0.45 -20.35 15.60
N VAL A 66 -0.08 -21.26 14.78
CA VAL A 66 -1.33 -21.11 14.04
C VAL A 66 -2.31 -22.21 14.43
N ILE A 67 -3.60 -21.94 14.24
CA ILE A 67 -4.66 -22.93 14.40
C ILE A 67 -5.19 -23.30 13.02
N SER A 68 -5.32 -24.59 12.74
CA SER A 68 -5.87 -25.05 11.47
C SER A 68 -7.37 -24.79 11.39
N VAL A 69 -7.87 -24.62 10.17
CA VAL A 69 -9.29 -24.32 9.94
C VAL A 69 -10.20 -25.44 10.46
N GLU A 70 -9.75 -26.69 10.40
CA GLU A 70 -10.47 -27.86 10.92
C GLU A 70 -10.69 -27.77 12.42
N ARG A 71 -9.74 -27.17 13.16
CA ARG A 71 -9.85 -26.96 14.62
C ARG A 71 -10.69 -25.73 14.97
N LEU A 72 -10.84 -24.78 14.05
CA LEU A 72 -11.70 -23.60 14.21
C LEU A 72 -13.20 -23.90 14.01
N LYS A 73 -13.53 -24.91 13.20
CA LYS A 73 -14.91 -25.29 12.92
C LYS A 73 -15.60 -25.77 14.20
N ARG A 74 -16.77 -25.20 14.50
CA ARG A 74 -17.64 -25.65 15.59
C ARG A 74 -18.11 -27.07 15.29
N LYS A 75 -17.87 -28.01 16.21
CA LYS A 75 -18.39 -29.38 16.09
C LYS A 75 -19.89 -29.33 16.35
N TYR A 76 -20.69 -29.71 15.36
CA TYR A 76 -22.12 -29.98 15.48
C TYR A 76 -22.33 -31.48 15.67
#